data_AF-A0A7J4JGS2-F1
#
_entry.id   AF-A0A7J4JGS2-F1
#
_cell.length_a   1.000
_cell.length_b   1.000
_cell.length_c   1.000
_cell.angle_alpha   90.00
_cell.angle_beta   90.00
_cell.angle_gamma   90.00
#
_symmetry.space_group_name_H-M   'P 1'
#
loop_
_entity.id
_entity.type
_entity.pdbx_description
1 polymer ?
#
loop_
_entity_poly.entity_id
_entity_poly.type
_entity_poly.pdbx_seq_one_letter_code
_entity_poly.pdbx_strand_id
1 'polypeptide(L)'
;MAKEEKKGKAADEAITEEEAVVPQAAAKAGAAPDAKAGLTAEDLAKEFKEHSVAEFFKKNKQMIGFVGKIRTLTTIVHEYVTNSLDACEEARILPDIEVQLTELGNEFYEVTVKDNGPGLTNETVGKALGQLLAGTKFHRMVQMRGQQGIGASGCTMLSQTTTGKATKVITGTGNGKPLQAEIMIDPKKNEPKVMNLKELGREFKGTVIKAQFKDVKYINSEQSPMEYLRRTAISNPHARIKFIEPSGQVTIFERSLKYIPERPVEVKPHPKGVTVDELLTLAKYTEARKVGSFLKNEFDRMGDKSVEEIAKKISFDVNKDPRKLTWEESEEIIKRFKEMDFIAPRTDGLRAIGEERIRKSLESIVQPEFISTVTRKPQVYSGGYAFQVEVAVAYGGNAGRMAVQEDGAEVRKMEVMRFANRAPLLFDGGSCATTKAIESLDWKRYGIKDMENTPLTVFVNLLSVHIP
;
A
#
# COMPACT_ATOMS: atom_id res chain seq x y z
N MET A 1 61.04 45.30 -21.44
CA MET A 1 61.30 44.21 -20.48
C MET A 1 60.00 43.45 -20.24
N ALA A 2 60.14 42.18 -19.87
CA ALA A 2 59.24 41.04 -20.07
C ALA A 2 57.83 41.09 -19.45
N LYS A 3 56.96 40.33 -20.13
CA LYS A 3 55.70 39.69 -19.71
C LYS A 3 55.87 38.78 -18.48
N GLU A 4 54.79 38.48 -17.76
CA GLU A 4 54.15 37.14 -17.82
C GLU A 4 52.84 37.04 -17.02
N GLU A 5 51.83 36.48 -17.69
CA GLU A 5 50.59 35.90 -17.16
C GLU A 5 50.82 34.46 -16.67
N LYS A 6 49.97 33.96 -15.75
CA LYS A 6 49.31 32.63 -15.80
C LYS A 6 48.47 32.44 -14.52
N LYS A 7 47.13 32.32 -14.60
CA LYS A 7 46.31 31.11 -14.86
C LYS A 7 46.56 29.96 -13.87
N GLY A 8 45.71 29.87 -12.85
CA GLY A 8 45.49 28.65 -12.07
C GLY A 8 44.57 27.69 -12.84
N LYS A 9 45.06 26.47 -13.08
CA LYS A 9 44.34 25.34 -13.69
C LYS A 9 43.88 24.38 -12.59
N ALA A 10 42.68 23.82 -12.79
CA ALA A 10 42.12 22.71 -12.05
C ALA A 10 43.01 21.45 -12.19
N ALA A 11 43.12 20.68 -11.10
CA ALA A 11 43.74 19.37 -11.09
C ALA A 11 42.66 18.30 -11.33
N ASP A 12 42.75 17.67 -12.50
CA ASP A 12 42.14 16.39 -12.83
C ASP A 12 43.13 15.31 -12.36
N GLU A 13 42.80 14.54 -11.32
CA GLU A 13 43.61 13.38 -10.93
C GLU A 13 43.13 12.15 -11.70
N ALA A 14 43.77 11.92 -12.84
CA ALA A 14 43.69 10.65 -13.56
C ALA A 14 44.58 9.61 -12.87
N ILE A 15 44.00 8.46 -12.51
CA ILE A 15 44.73 7.30 -12.00
C ILE A 15 45.46 6.66 -13.18
N THR A 16 46.79 6.79 -13.22
CA THR A 16 47.66 6.10 -14.16
C THR A 16 47.99 4.70 -13.67
N GLU A 17 47.76 3.70 -14.51
CA GLU A 17 48.20 2.31 -14.33
C GLU A 17 49.74 2.24 -14.35
N GLU A 18 50.34 1.74 -13.27
CA GLU A 18 51.78 1.46 -13.21
C GLU A 18 51.98 -0.06 -13.40
N GLU A 19 52.49 -0.46 -14.57
CA GLU A 19 52.88 -1.84 -14.87
C GLU A 19 54.09 -2.26 -14.02
N ALA A 20 53.86 -3.14 -13.04
CA ALA A 20 54.93 -3.74 -12.26
C ALA A 20 55.57 -4.92 -13.02
N VAL A 21 56.80 -4.72 -13.48
CA VAL A 21 57.67 -5.73 -14.09
C VAL A 21 58.12 -6.76 -13.03
N VAL A 22 57.87 -8.04 -13.30
CA VAL A 22 58.27 -9.17 -12.45
C VAL A 22 59.71 -9.61 -12.74
N PRO A 23 60.60 -9.76 -11.74
CA PRO A 23 61.85 -10.51 -11.91
C PRO A 23 61.70 -11.98 -11.48
N GLN A 24 62.27 -12.89 -12.29
CA GLN A 24 62.31 -14.33 -12.04
C GLN A 24 63.45 -14.78 -11.09
N ALA A 25 63.08 -15.73 -10.21
CA ALA A 25 63.85 -16.86 -9.64
C ALA A 25 65.05 -16.55 -8.70
N ALA A 26 65.37 -17.32 -7.64
CA ALA A 26 65.05 -18.69 -7.24
C ALA A 26 65.31 -18.94 -5.73
N ALA A 27 64.71 -20.02 -5.19
CA ALA A 27 65.27 -21.03 -4.26
C ALA A 27 64.42 -21.37 -3.01
N LYS A 28 64.36 -22.69 -2.74
CA LYS A 28 63.44 -23.48 -1.90
C LYS A 28 63.71 -23.42 -0.39
N ALA A 29 62.68 -23.62 0.45
CA ALA A 29 62.54 -24.73 1.42
C ALA A 29 61.35 -24.58 2.40
N GLY A 30 60.69 -25.69 2.75
CA GLY A 30 60.05 -25.90 4.06
C GLY A 30 58.53 -25.72 4.15
N ALA A 31 57.81 -26.80 4.46
CA ALA A 31 56.36 -26.89 4.53
C ALA A 31 55.71 -26.23 5.77
N ALA A 32 54.48 -25.73 5.59
CA ALA A 32 53.47 -25.59 6.64
C ALA A 32 52.07 -25.93 6.04
N PRO A 33 51.17 -26.60 6.78
CA PRO A 33 49.88 -27.03 6.26
C PRO A 33 48.93 -25.85 6.04
N ASP A 34 48.22 -25.92 4.93
CA ASP A 34 47.17 -25.04 4.41
C ASP A 34 46.51 -24.12 5.45
N ALA A 35 46.99 -22.88 5.52
CA ALA A 35 46.14 -21.76 5.87
C ALA A 35 45.07 -21.70 4.78
N LYS A 36 43.80 -22.00 5.11
CA LYS A 36 42.66 -21.99 4.19
C LYS A 36 42.78 -20.82 3.22
N ALA A 37 43.16 -21.10 1.98
CA ALA A 37 43.21 -20.12 0.92
C ALA A 37 41.83 -19.46 0.86
N GLY A 38 41.77 -18.14 1.02
CA GLY A 38 40.53 -17.39 0.90
C GLY A 38 39.93 -17.61 -0.49
N LEU A 39 38.61 -17.59 -0.58
CA LEU A 39 37.89 -17.70 -1.85
C LEU A 39 38.36 -16.60 -2.80
N THR A 40 38.67 -16.96 -4.04
CA THR A 40 39.06 -15.98 -5.06
C THR A 40 37.85 -15.15 -5.50
N ALA A 41 38.08 -14.00 -6.13
CA ALA A 41 37.00 -13.20 -6.72
C ALA A 41 36.17 -14.00 -7.75
N GLU A 42 36.81 -14.92 -8.48
CA GLU A 42 36.16 -15.81 -9.44
C GLU A 42 35.30 -16.89 -8.76
N ASP A 43 35.72 -17.36 -7.59
CA ASP A 43 34.92 -18.29 -6.79
C ASP A 43 33.72 -17.57 -6.13
N LEU A 44 33.92 -16.34 -5.66
CA LEU A 44 32.83 -15.50 -5.16
C LEU A 44 31.84 -15.12 -6.28
N ALA A 45 32.33 -14.89 -7.51
CA ALA A 45 31.47 -14.62 -8.67
C ALA A 45 30.63 -15.84 -9.07
N LYS A 46 31.16 -17.06 -8.96
CA LYS A 46 30.38 -18.30 -9.18
C LYS A 46 29.30 -18.51 -8.12
N GLU A 47 29.51 -18.00 -6.91
CA GLU A 47 28.52 -18.04 -5.82
C GLU A 47 27.50 -16.89 -5.89
N PHE A 48 27.72 -15.88 -6.73
CA PHE A 48 26.79 -14.76 -6.91
C PHE A 48 25.46 -15.25 -7.49
N LYS A 49 24.37 -15.04 -6.75
CA LYS A 49 23.03 -15.48 -7.13
C LYS A 49 22.06 -14.32 -7.06
N GLU A 50 21.34 -14.12 -8.16
CA GLU A 50 20.21 -13.20 -8.22
C GLU A 50 18.98 -13.83 -7.54
N HIS A 51 18.25 -13.01 -6.78
CA HIS A 51 17.03 -13.41 -6.11
C HIS A 51 15.84 -12.66 -6.71
N SER A 52 14.77 -13.40 -7.02
CA SER A 52 13.53 -12.77 -7.48
C SER A 52 12.83 -12.05 -6.33
N VAL A 53 11.91 -11.15 -6.67
CA VAL A 53 11.01 -10.48 -5.72
C VAL A 53 10.25 -11.50 -4.86
N ALA A 54 9.78 -12.59 -5.46
CA ALA A 54 9.08 -13.64 -4.74
C ALA A 54 10.00 -14.39 -3.77
N GLU A 55 11.27 -14.60 -4.14
CA GLU A 55 12.23 -15.22 -3.23
C GLU A 55 12.59 -14.30 -2.06
N PHE A 56 12.76 -13.00 -2.33
CA PHE A 56 12.99 -11.98 -1.31
C PHE A 56 11.87 -11.98 -0.27
N PHE A 57 10.61 -11.92 -0.71
CA PHE A 57 9.45 -11.90 0.19
C PHE A 57 9.18 -13.24 0.88
N LYS A 58 9.51 -14.36 0.23
CA LYS A 58 9.46 -15.68 0.87
C LYS A 58 10.41 -15.75 2.08
N LYS A 59 11.60 -15.16 1.97
CA LYS A 59 12.59 -15.07 3.07
C LYS A 59 12.23 -13.97 4.09
N ASN A 60 11.58 -12.90 3.63
CA ASN A 60 11.29 -11.70 4.43
C ASN A 60 9.77 -11.47 4.59
N LYS A 61 9.07 -12.43 5.20
CA LYS A 61 7.60 -12.37 5.41
C LYS A 61 7.15 -11.11 6.16
N GLN A 62 8.01 -10.60 7.05
CA GLN A 62 7.79 -9.37 7.80
C GLN A 62 7.61 -8.14 6.91
N MET A 63 8.24 -8.11 5.73
CA MET A 63 8.14 -6.99 4.78
C MET A 63 6.77 -6.92 4.08
N ILE A 64 5.97 -7.99 4.13
CA ILE A 64 4.57 -8.01 3.63
C ILE A 64 3.58 -7.83 4.80
N GLY A 65 4.07 -7.57 6.01
CA GLY A 65 3.21 -7.39 7.20
C GLY A 65 2.73 -8.69 7.85
N PHE A 66 3.29 -9.85 7.45
CA PHE A 66 3.04 -11.14 8.11
C PHE A 66 3.97 -11.31 9.32
N VAL A 67 3.65 -10.60 10.40
CA VAL A 67 4.38 -10.62 11.68
C VAL A 67 3.42 -11.03 12.79
N GLY A 68 3.74 -12.09 13.54
CA GLY A 68 2.90 -12.58 14.63
C GLY A 68 1.61 -13.26 14.15
N LYS A 69 1.06 -14.15 14.99
CA LYS A 69 -0.01 -15.09 14.58
C LYS A 69 -1.36 -14.40 14.35
N ILE A 70 -1.74 -13.47 15.22
CA ILE A 70 -3.01 -12.73 15.14
C ILE A 70 -2.95 -11.72 13.99
N ARG A 71 -1.91 -10.87 13.97
CA ARG A 71 -1.72 -9.84 12.94
C ARG A 71 -1.66 -10.45 11.54
N THR A 72 -0.96 -11.57 11.36
CA THR A 72 -0.93 -12.27 10.06
C THR A 72 -2.31 -12.68 9.58
N LEU A 73 -3.16 -13.24 10.45
CA LEU A 73 -4.53 -13.63 10.07
C LEU A 73 -5.37 -12.42 9.64
N THR A 74 -5.28 -11.33 10.41
CA THR A 74 -5.99 -10.09 10.12
C THR A 74 -5.47 -9.43 8.83
N THR A 75 -4.17 -9.47 8.56
CA THR A 75 -3.58 -9.00 7.30
C THR A 75 -4.11 -9.81 6.11
N ILE A 76 -4.21 -11.15 6.22
CA ILE A 76 -4.78 -11.97 5.14
C ILE A 76 -6.22 -11.56 4.82
N VAL A 77 -7.05 -11.36 5.85
CA VAL A 77 -8.43 -10.90 5.68
C VAL A 77 -8.46 -9.49 5.09
N HIS A 78 -7.57 -8.60 5.53
CA HIS A 78 -7.40 -7.27 4.97
C HIS A 78 -7.15 -7.32 3.46
N GLU A 79 -6.14 -8.07 3.02
CA GLU A 79 -5.75 -8.14 1.61
C GLU A 79 -6.87 -8.67 0.70
N TYR A 80 -7.61 -9.69 1.13
CA TYR A 80 -8.71 -10.22 0.32
C TYR A 80 -9.92 -9.28 0.30
N VAL A 81 -10.26 -8.66 1.42
CA VAL A 81 -11.43 -7.76 1.52
C VAL A 81 -11.19 -6.44 0.80
N THR A 82 -10.01 -5.85 0.89
CA THR A 82 -9.69 -4.60 0.16
C THR A 82 -9.74 -4.81 -1.35
N ASN A 83 -9.18 -5.92 -1.85
CA ASN A 83 -9.26 -6.28 -3.26
C ASN A 83 -10.71 -6.49 -3.71
N SER A 84 -11.53 -7.15 -2.89
CA SER A 84 -12.95 -7.36 -3.16
C SER A 84 -13.73 -6.03 -3.25
N LEU A 85 -13.51 -5.12 -2.29
CA LEU A 85 -14.13 -3.79 -2.26
C LEU A 85 -13.74 -2.97 -3.48
N ASP A 86 -12.44 -2.90 -3.78
CA ASP A 86 -11.94 -2.16 -4.92
C ASP A 86 -12.50 -2.69 -6.24
N ALA A 87 -12.51 -4.02 -6.43
CA ALA A 87 -13.04 -4.64 -7.65
C ALA A 87 -14.53 -4.33 -7.84
N CYS A 88 -15.32 -4.37 -6.77
CA CYS A 88 -16.74 -4.01 -6.81
C CYS A 88 -16.93 -2.52 -7.15
N GLU A 89 -16.20 -1.62 -6.51
CA GLU A 89 -16.30 -0.18 -6.74
C GLU A 89 -15.88 0.21 -8.16
N GLU A 90 -14.78 -0.36 -8.65
CA GLU A 90 -14.32 -0.18 -10.03
C GLU A 90 -15.38 -0.67 -11.01
N ALA A 91 -16.00 -1.83 -10.77
CA ALA A 91 -17.07 -2.36 -11.61
C ALA A 91 -18.43 -1.67 -11.42
N ARG A 92 -18.53 -0.67 -10.53
CA ARG A 92 -19.78 0.01 -10.15
C ARG A 92 -20.85 -0.98 -9.66
N ILE A 93 -20.45 -1.92 -8.82
CA ILE A 93 -21.30 -2.90 -8.13
C ILE A 93 -21.32 -2.57 -6.63
N LEU A 94 -22.50 -2.64 -6.00
CA LEU A 94 -22.60 -2.54 -4.55
C LEU A 94 -21.95 -3.79 -3.91
N PRO A 95 -20.88 -3.64 -3.10
CA PRO A 95 -20.17 -4.79 -2.57
C PRO A 95 -21.06 -5.64 -1.65
N ASP A 96 -21.05 -6.94 -1.89
CA ASP A 96 -21.58 -7.98 -1.01
C ASP A 96 -20.46 -9.01 -0.80
N ILE A 97 -19.85 -8.96 0.39
CA ILE A 97 -18.65 -9.71 0.72
C ILE A 97 -18.97 -10.67 1.85
N GLU A 98 -18.65 -11.95 1.66
CA GLU A 98 -18.71 -12.97 2.69
C GLU A 98 -17.29 -13.41 3.05
N VAL A 99 -16.96 -13.35 4.34
CA VAL A 99 -15.68 -13.79 4.90
C VAL A 99 -15.97 -14.94 5.87
N GLN A 100 -15.32 -16.08 5.68
CA GLN A 100 -15.44 -17.25 6.54
C GLN A 100 -14.07 -17.70 7.02
N LEU A 101 -13.95 -17.92 8.32
CA LEU A 101 -12.79 -18.55 8.94
C LEU A 101 -13.19 -19.91 9.47
N THR A 102 -12.49 -20.96 9.02
CA THR A 102 -12.69 -22.33 9.49
C THR A 102 -11.42 -22.79 10.20
N GLU A 103 -11.53 -23.20 11.47
CA GLU A 103 -10.42 -23.83 12.19
C GLU A 103 -10.25 -25.27 11.70
N LEU A 104 -9.08 -25.59 11.17
CA LEU A 104 -8.72 -26.93 10.68
C LEU A 104 -7.86 -27.69 11.69
N GLY A 105 -7.36 -27.01 12.71
CA GLY A 105 -6.52 -27.55 13.77
C GLY A 105 -5.82 -26.42 14.54
N ASN A 106 -4.95 -26.78 15.48
CA ASN A 106 -4.22 -25.80 16.27
C ASN A 106 -3.39 -24.87 15.38
N GLU A 107 -3.65 -23.57 15.47
CA GLU A 107 -3.00 -22.51 14.69
C GLU A 107 -3.04 -22.75 13.17
N PHE A 108 -4.10 -23.43 12.72
CA PHE A 108 -4.30 -23.82 11.33
C PHE A 108 -5.71 -23.46 10.89
N TYR A 109 -5.82 -22.45 10.02
CA TYR A 109 -7.10 -21.90 9.60
C TYR A 109 -7.23 -21.89 8.08
N GLU A 110 -8.45 -22.04 7.62
CA GLU A 110 -8.86 -21.80 6.25
C GLU A 110 -9.62 -20.48 6.18
N VAL A 111 -9.16 -19.58 5.30
CA VAL A 111 -9.80 -18.31 5.01
C VAL A 111 -10.51 -18.43 3.67
N THR A 112 -11.81 -18.20 3.67
CA THR A 112 -12.62 -18.09 2.46
C THR A 112 -13.18 -16.68 2.36
N VAL A 113 -12.94 -16.01 1.24
CA VAL A 113 -13.54 -14.71 0.92
C VAL A 113 -14.28 -14.82 -0.40
N LYS A 114 -15.55 -14.41 -0.40
CA LYS A 114 -16.42 -14.39 -1.57
C LYS A 114 -16.92 -12.97 -1.80
N ASP A 115 -16.84 -12.50 -3.03
CA ASP A 115 -17.40 -11.22 -3.47
C ASP A 115 -18.40 -11.40 -4.62
N ASN A 116 -19.12 -10.32 -4.92
CA ASN A 116 -20.03 -10.20 -6.06
C ASN A 116 -19.49 -9.27 -7.17
N GLY A 117 -18.16 -9.11 -7.23
CA GLY A 117 -17.47 -8.20 -8.12
C GLY A 117 -17.52 -8.63 -9.61
N PRO A 118 -16.67 -8.04 -10.46
CA PRO A 118 -16.61 -8.36 -11.88
C PRO A 118 -16.00 -9.73 -12.18
N GLY A 119 -15.36 -10.37 -11.20
CA GLY A 119 -14.55 -11.58 -11.41
C GLY A 119 -13.23 -11.30 -12.15
N LEU A 120 -12.46 -12.35 -12.33
CA LEU A 120 -11.19 -12.46 -13.05
C LEU A 120 -11.33 -13.32 -14.31
N THR A 121 -10.56 -12.98 -15.35
CA THR A 121 -10.46 -13.74 -16.61
C THR A 121 -9.43 -14.87 -16.49
N ASN A 122 -9.42 -15.79 -17.47
CA ASN A 122 -8.41 -16.85 -17.53
C ASN A 122 -6.97 -16.31 -17.63
N GLU A 123 -6.74 -15.19 -18.34
CA GLU A 123 -5.39 -14.62 -18.44
C GLU A 123 -4.95 -13.89 -17.16
N THR A 124 -5.90 -13.35 -16.40
CA THR A 124 -5.63 -12.47 -15.26
C THR A 124 -5.63 -13.20 -13.92
N VAL A 125 -6.39 -14.29 -13.78
CA VAL A 125 -6.53 -15.02 -12.50
C VAL A 125 -5.18 -15.50 -11.94
N GLY A 126 -4.30 -16.02 -12.81
CA GLY A 126 -2.96 -16.43 -12.40
C GLY A 126 -2.11 -15.24 -11.94
N LYS A 127 -2.08 -14.16 -12.73
CA LYS A 127 -1.27 -12.98 -12.42
C LYS A 127 -1.73 -12.28 -11.14
N ALA A 128 -3.05 -12.14 -10.96
CA ALA A 128 -3.64 -11.45 -9.81
C ALA A 128 -3.36 -12.15 -8.46
N LEU A 129 -3.28 -13.48 -8.45
CA LEU A 129 -3.09 -14.27 -7.23
C LEU A 129 -1.71 -14.89 -7.11
N GLY A 130 -0.89 -14.87 -8.16
CA GLY A 130 0.35 -15.64 -8.23
C GLY A 130 1.56 -14.88 -8.76
N GLN A 131 1.46 -13.58 -8.97
CA GLN A 131 2.57 -12.72 -9.38
C GLN A 131 2.69 -11.52 -8.42
N LEU A 132 3.86 -11.34 -7.82
CA LEU A 132 4.12 -10.20 -6.91
C LEU A 132 4.54 -8.97 -7.72
N LEU A 133 4.18 -7.78 -7.22
CA LEU A 133 4.37 -6.49 -7.89
C LEU A 133 3.72 -6.44 -9.29
N ALA A 134 2.64 -7.20 -9.46
CA ALA A 134 1.84 -7.20 -10.67
C ALA A 134 0.45 -6.67 -10.37
N GLY A 135 -0.02 -5.73 -11.20
CA GLY A 135 -1.35 -5.17 -11.05
C GLY A 135 -1.55 -3.94 -11.91
N THR A 136 -2.81 -3.55 -12.07
CA THR A 136 -3.23 -2.38 -12.84
C THR A 136 -3.02 -1.05 -12.10
N LYS A 137 -2.56 -1.12 -10.85
CA LYS A 137 -2.63 -0.04 -9.87
C LYS A 137 -1.29 0.64 -9.55
N PHE A 138 -0.18 -0.08 -9.70
CA PHE A 138 1.14 0.35 -9.23
C PHE A 138 1.74 1.53 -10.02
N HIS A 139 1.33 1.73 -11.27
CA HIS A 139 1.89 2.76 -12.15
C HIS A 139 1.15 4.10 -12.10
N ARG A 140 0.04 4.20 -11.34
CA ARG A 140 -0.82 5.37 -11.31
C ARG A 140 -0.78 6.02 -9.94
N MET A 141 -0.74 7.34 -9.92
CA MET A 141 -0.87 8.11 -8.68
C MET A 141 -2.35 8.37 -8.42
N VAL A 142 -2.97 7.49 -7.64
CA VAL A 142 -4.42 7.46 -7.38
C VAL A 142 -4.67 7.07 -5.92
N GLN A 143 -5.72 7.62 -5.32
CA GLN A 143 -6.12 7.24 -3.97
C GLN A 143 -6.58 5.79 -3.96
N MET A 144 -5.88 4.92 -3.22
CA MET A 144 -6.16 3.49 -3.14
C MET A 144 -6.05 2.96 -1.71
N ARG A 145 -6.76 1.86 -1.42
CA ARG A 145 -6.68 1.14 -0.14
C ARG A 145 -5.36 0.37 -0.02
N GLY A 146 -4.99 -0.38 -1.07
CA GLY A 146 -3.73 -1.10 -1.18
C GLY A 146 -2.83 -0.50 -2.26
N GLN A 147 -1.54 -0.28 -1.94
CA GLN A 147 -0.63 0.50 -2.78
C GLN A 147 0.39 -0.35 -3.56
N GLN A 148 0.78 -1.52 -3.04
CA GLN A 148 2.01 -2.20 -3.47
C GLN A 148 1.81 -3.38 -4.43
N GLY A 149 0.57 -3.84 -4.69
CA GLY A 149 0.33 -4.99 -5.59
C GLY A 149 0.97 -6.31 -5.13
N ILE A 150 1.22 -6.45 -3.81
CA ILE A 150 1.82 -7.65 -3.20
C ILE A 150 0.83 -8.45 -2.35
N GLY A 151 -0.34 -7.90 -2.05
CA GLY A 151 -1.26 -8.43 -1.04
C GLY A 151 -1.75 -9.85 -1.27
N ALA A 152 -2.59 -10.04 -2.30
CA ALA A 152 -3.20 -11.33 -2.60
C ALA A 152 -2.15 -12.39 -2.98
N SER A 153 -1.17 -12.03 -3.82
CA SER A 153 -0.04 -12.91 -4.16
C SER A 153 0.82 -13.28 -2.94
N GLY A 154 1.00 -12.34 -2.00
CA GLY A 154 1.65 -12.58 -0.71
C GLY A 154 0.89 -13.60 0.13
N CYS A 155 -0.44 -13.52 0.16
CA CYS A 155 -1.29 -14.53 0.81
C CYS A 155 -1.16 -15.90 0.15
N THR A 156 -1.16 -15.98 -1.19
CA THR A 156 -0.93 -17.24 -1.91
C THR A 156 0.43 -17.85 -1.56
N MET A 157 1.49 -17.03 -1.53
CA MET A 157 2.82 -17.46 -1.14
C MET A 157 2.87 -17.94 0.32
N LEU A 158 2.19 -17.24 1.23
CA LEU A 158 2.11 -17.63 2.63
C LEU A 158 1.37 -18.97 2.80
N SER A 159 0.24 -19.17 2.12
CA SER A 159 -0.49 -20.44 2.08
C SER A 159 0.43 -21.58 1.60
N GLN A 160 1.11 -21.37 0.46
CA GLN A 160 2.04 -22.35 -0.11
C GLN A 160 3.22 -22.65 0.83
N THR A 161 3.82 -21.65 1.45
CA THR A 161 5.01 -21.83 2.29
C THR A 161 4.71 -22.45 3.65
N THR A 162 3.52 -22.21 4.20
CA THR A 162 3.13 -22.75 5.51
C THR A 162 2.44 -24.12 5.40
N THR A 163 1.65 -24.35 4.34
CA THR A 163 0.85 -25.59 4.21
C THR A 163 1.29 -26.51 3.07
N GLY A 164 2.03 -26.00 2.09
CA GLY A 164 2.31 -26.70 0.83
C GLY A 164 1.12 -26.76 -0.13
N LYS A 165 -0.04 -26.21 0.23
CA LYS A 165 -1.26 -26.27 -0.58
C LYS A 165 -1.44 -25.04 -1.47
N ALA A 166 -2.04 -25.27 -2.63
CA ALA A 166 -2.43 -24.23 -3.57
C ALA A 166 -3.63 -23.43 -3.05
N THR A 167 -3.70 -22.15 -3.44
CA THR A 167 -4.88 -21.31 -3.19
C THR A 167 -5.95 -21.66 -4.22
N LYS A 168 -7.14 -22.02 -3.76
CA LYS A 168 -8.28 -22.34 -4.62
C LYS A 168 -9.02 -21.06 -4.97
N VAL A 169 -9.31 -20.88 -6.25
CA VAL A 169 -10.10 -19.76 -6.75
C VAL A 169 -11.26 -20.26 -7.59
N ILE A 170 -12.43 -19.68 -7.38
CA ILE A 170 -13.59 -19.78 -8.27
C ILE A 170 -13.92 -18.35 -8.70
N THR A 171 -14.02 -18.11 -9.99
CA THR A 171 -14.29 -16.76 -10.51
C THR A 171 -15.19 -16.82 -11.72
N GLY A 172 -16.07 -15.84 -11.86
CA GLY A 172 -16.93 -15.71 -13.02
C GLY A 172 -17.28 -14.26 -13.31
N THR A 173 -17.37 -13.93 -14.59
CA THR A 173 -17.68 -12.58 -15.09
C THR A 173 -19.18 -12.31 -15.19
N GLY A 174 -20.02 -13.30 -14.87
CA GLY A 174 -21.47 -13.30 -15.10
C GLY A 174 -21.87 -13.59 -16.55
N ASN A 175 -21.03 -13.23 -17.51
CA ASN A 175 -21.21 -13.53 -18.94
C ASN A 175 -20.09 -14.47 -19.38
N GLY A 176 -20.37 -15.77 -19.42
CA GLY A 176 -19.41 -16.82 -19.76
C GLY A 176 -19.43 -17.95 -18.76
N LYS A 177 -18.52 -18.90 -18.93
CA LYS A 177 -18.41 -20.05 -18.03
C LYS A 177 -17.45 -19.68 -16.89
N PRO A 178 -17.92 -19.66 -15.64
CA PRO A 178 -17.04 -19.43 -14.50
C PRO A 178 -15.94 -20.49 -14.47
N LEU A 179 -14.78 -20.12 -13.96
CA LEU A 179 -13.63 -20.99 -13.89
C LEU A 179 -13.27 -21.29 -12.44
N GLN A 180 -12.79 -22.50 -12.22
CA GLN A 180 -12.16 -22.94 -10.99
C GLN A 180 -10.69 -23.25 -11.29
N ALA A 181 -9.78 -22.77 -10.45
CA ALA A 181 -8.36 -23.04 -10.58
C ALA A 181 -7.69 -23.17 -9.22
N GLU A 182 -6.49 -23.75 -9.22
CA GLU A 182 -5.59 -23.82 -8.09
C GLU A 182 -4.30 -23.06 -8.43
N ILE A 183 -3.95 -22.07 -7.60
CA ILE A 183 -2.85 -21.15 -7.87
C ILE A 183 -1.73 -21.38 -6.86
N MET A 184 -0.51 -21.54 -7.38
CA MET A 184 0.75 -21.50 -6.64
C MET A 184 1.68 -20.48 -7.28
N ILE A 185 2.80 -20.19 -6.62
CA ILE A 185 3.83 -19.25 -7.10
C ILE A 185 5.13 -20.01 -7.27
N ASP A 186 5.82 -19.76 -8.40
CA ASP A 186 7.23 -20.08 -8.53
C ASP A 186 8.08 -18.97 -7.91
N PRO A 187 8.69 -19.16 -6.73
CA PRO A 187 9.42 -18.09 -6.06
C PRO A 187 10.72 -17.74 -6.78
N LYS A 188 11.25 -18.59 -7.66
CA LYS A 188 12.48 -18.27 -8.41
C LYS A 188 12.20 -17.38 -9.61
N LYS A 189 11.05 -17.57 -10.26
CA LYS A 189 10.67 -16.80 -11.47
C LYS A 189 9.71 -15.65 -11.20
N ASN A 190 9.06 -15.61 -10.03
CA ASN A 190 7.92 -14.72 -9.75
C ASN A 190 6.80 -14.92 -10.78
N GLU A 191 6.46 -16.18 -11.07
CA GLU A 191 5.44 -16.56 -12.04
C GLU A 191 4.35 -17.42 -11.40
N PRO A 192 3.09 -17.27 -11.82
CA PRO A 192 1.99 -18.09 -11.32
C PRO A 192 2.04 -19.50 -11.92
N LYS A 193 1.84 -20.51 -11.07
CA LYS A 193 1.58 -21.89 -11.45
C LYS A 193 0.09 -22.17 -11.31
N VAL A 194 -0.62 -22.11 -12.44
CA VAL A 194 -2.05 -22.41 -12.53
C VAL A 194 -2.24 -23.90 -12.76
N MET A 195 -3.00 -24.55 -11.88
CA MET A 195 -3.28 -25.98 -11.91
C MET A 195 -4.79 -26.21 -11.85
N ASN A 196 -5.22 -27.40 -12.27
CA ASN A 196 -6.61 -27.85 -12.13
C ASN A 196 -7.66 -26.86 -12.68
N LEU A 197 -7.33 -26.14 -13.77
CA LEU A 197 -8.21 -25.20 -14.43
C LEU A 197 -9.41 -25.94 -15.02
N LYS A 198 -10.62 -25.61 -14.57
CA LYS A 198 -11.88 -26.23 -15.02
C LYS A 198 -12.96 -25.18 -15.18
N GLU A 199 -13.78 -25.32 -16.20
CA GLU A 199 -15.02 -24.55 -16.35
C GLU A 199 -16.10 -25.14 -15.42
N LEU A 200 -16.86 -24.27 -14.77
CA LEU A 200 -18.00 -24.61 -13.94
C LEU A 200 -19.26 -24.64 -14.82
N GLY A 201 -20.05 -25.71 -14.72
CA GLY A 201 -21.34 -25.86 -15.40
C GLY A 201 -22.49 -25.08 -14.75
N ARG A 202 -22.19 -23.98 -14.04
CA ARG A 202 -23.18 -23.13 -13.37
C ARG A 202 -22.82 -21.67 -13.56
N GLU A 203 -23.82 -20.79 -13.56
CA GLU A 203 -23.58 -19.35 -13.56
C GLU A 203 -23.02 -18.88 -12.22
N PHE A 204 -22.04 -17.99 -12.28
CA PHE A 204 -21.43 -17.36 -11.12
C PHE A 204 -20.83 -16.02 -11.54
N LYS A 205 -21.01 -15.01 -10.69
CA LYS A 205 -20.42 -13.68 -10.85
C LYS A 205 -19.73 -13.29 -9.57
N GLY A 206 -18.47 -12.83 -9.69
CA GLY A 206 -17.60 -12.47 -8.58
C GLY A 206 -16.42 -13.44 -8.45
N THR A 207 -15.75 -13.37 -7.31
CA THR A 207 -14.58 -14.21 -6.99
C THR A 207 -14.78 -14.89 -5.63
N VAL A 208 -14.38 -16.15 -5.52
CA VAL A 208 -14.22 -16.87 -4.26
C VAL A 208 -12.76 -17.29 -4.16
N ILE A 209 -12.08 -16.82 -3.12
CA ILE A 209 -10.71 -17.22 -2.79
C ILE A 209 -10.78 -18.07 -1.53
N LYS A 210 -10.12 -19.23 -1.57
CA LYS A 210 -10.07 -20.19 -0.47
C LYS A 210 -8.63 -20.66 -0.28
N ALA A 211 -8.02 -20.27 0.84
CA ALA A 211 -6.62 -20.54 1.15
C ALA A 211 -6.45 -21.04 2.60
N GLN A 212 -5.43 -21.85 2.84
CA GLN A 212 -5.16 -22.45 4.14
C GLN A 212 -3.82 -21.95 4.69
N PHE A 213 -3.77 -21.66 5.98
CA PHE A 213 -2.62 -21.00 6.61
C PHE A 213 -2.31 -21.65 7.95
N LYS A 214 -1.06 -22.06 8.15
CA LYS A 214 -0.53 -22.43 9.47
C LYS A 214 0.17 -21.23 10.12
N ASP A 215 0.44 -21.36 11.42
CA ASP A 215 1.10 -20.35 12.25
C ASP A 215 0.27 -19.05 12.37
N VAL A 216 -1.05 -19.17 12.26
CA VAL A 216 -2.00 -18.06 12.41
C VAL A 216 -3.00 -18.40 13.50
N LYS A 217 -3.50 -17.39 14.21
CA LYS A 217 -4.40 -17.61 15.35
C LYS A 217 -5.55 -16.62 15.34
N TYR A 218 -6.77 -17.13 15.49
CA TYR A 218 -7.94 -16.29 15.73
C TYR A 218 -8.12 -16.09 17.24
N ILE A 219 -8.10 -14.84 17.69
CA ILE A 219 -8.49 -14.43 19.03
C ILE A 219 -9.39 -13.22 18.87
N ASN A 220 -10.62 -13.32 19.38
CA ASN A 220 -11.55 -12.19 19.37
C ASN A 220 -10.98 -11.07 20.28
N SER A 221 -10.52 -9.99 19.65
CA SER A 221 -9.76 -8.90 20.27
C SER A 221 -9.76 -7.68 19.34
N GLU A 222 -9.20 -6.55 19.79
CA GLU A 222 -9.07 -5.33 18.96
C GLU A 222 -8.22 -5.52 17.70
N GLN A 223 -7.37 -6.53 17.67
CA GLN A 223 -6.50 -6.85 16.54
C GLN A 223 -7.06 -7.96 15.65
N SER A 224 -8.27 -8.43 15.95
CA SER A 224 -8.90 -9.56 15.28
C SER A 224 -9.42 -9.22 13.88
N PRO A 225 -9.63 -10.25 13.03
CA PRO A 225 -10.37 -10.09 11.79
C PRO A 225 -11.78 -9.50 12.00
N MET A 226 -12.45 -9.82 13.12
CA MET A 226 -13.78 -9.29 13.42
C MET A 226 -13.77 -7.77 13.57
N GLU A 227 -12.85 -7.24 14.38
CA GLU A 227 -12.70 -5.80 14.57
C GLU A 227 -12.27 -5.10 13.27
N TYR A 228 -11.42 -5.74 12.47
CA TYR A 228 -11.06 -5.24 11.14
C TYR A 228 -12.31 -5.10 10.24
N LEU A 229 -13.18 -6.12 10.19
CA LEU A 229 -14.39 -6.09 9.39
C LEU A 229 -15.42 -5.07 9.91
N ARG A 230 -15.55 -4.93 11.24
CA ARG A 230 -16.38 -3.89 11.87
C ARG A 230 -15.94 -2.50 11.43
N ARG A 231 -14.63 -2.19 11.54
CA ARG A 231 -14.08 -0.90 11.07
C ARG A 231 -14.24 -0.72 9.57
N THR A 232 -14.05 -1.78 8.79
CA THR A 232 -14.24 -1.75 7.33
C THR A 232 -15.68 -1.43 6.96
N ALA A 233 -16.67 -1.97 7.67
CA ALA A 233 -18.08 -1.62 7.45
C ALA A 233 -18.37 -0.15 7.78
N ILE A 234 -17.75 0.40 8.84
CA ILE A 234 -17.88 1.81 9.22
C ILE A 234 -17.33 2.74 8.12
N SER A 235 -16.14 2.43 7.56
CA SER A 235 -15.52 3.27 6.53
C SER A 235 -16.09 3.04 5.12
N ASN A 236 -16.91 2.01 4.93
CA ASN A 236 -17.54 1.65 3.64
C ASN A 236 -19.05 1.41 3.82
N PRO A 237 -19.86 2.46 4.09
CA PRO A 237 -21.29 2.32 4.39
C PRO A 237 -22.14 1.70 3.28
N HIS A 238 -21.61 1.60 2.05
CA HIS A 238 -22.26 0.97 0.91
C HIS A 238 -22.00 -0.53 0.79
N ALA A 239 -21.03 -1.06 1.52
CA ALA A 239 -20.69 -2.48 1.51
C ALA A 239 -21.58 -3.24 2.50
N ARG A 240 -21.97 -4.45 2.10
CA ARG A 240 -22.52 -5.46 3.00
C ARG A 240 -21.43 -6.49 3.28
N ILE A 241 -21.13 -6.76 4.54
CA ILE A 241 -20.08 -7.68 4.95
C ILE A 241 -20.68 -8.73 5.87
N LYS A 242 -20.66 -10.00 5.46
CA LYS A 242 -21.02 -11.14 6.29
C LYS A 242 -19.75 -11.83 6.77
N PHE A 243 -19.64 -12.04 8.07
CA PHE A 243 -18.53 -12.74 8.70
C PHE A 243 -19.02 -14.01 9.38
N ILE A 244 -18.33 -15.11 9.13
CA ILE A 244 -18.55 -16.42 9.77
C ILE A 244 -17.29 -16.75 10.56
N GLU A 245 -17.41 -16.74 11.88
CA GLU A 245 -16.32 -17.03 12.82
C GLU A 245 -15.96 -18.52 12.86
N PRO A 246 -14.77 -18.88 13.37
CA PRO A 246 -14.42 -20.28 13.61
C PRO A 246 -15.39 -21.01 14.55
N SER A 247 -16.04 -20.28 15.47
CA SER A 247 -17.10 -20.80 16.35
C SER A 247 -18.40 -21.13 15.62
N GLY A 248 -18.56 -20.72 14.36
CA GLY A 248 -19.81 -20.77 13.60
C GLY A 248 -20.73 -19.58 13.82
N GLN A 249 -20.37 -18.63 14.70
CA GLN A 249 -21.12 -17.39 14.88
C GLN A 249 -21.12 -16.58 13.59
N VAL A 250 -22.31 -16.13 13.18
CA VAL A 250 -22.49 -15.31 11.98
C VAL A 250 -22.79 -13.88 12.40
N THR A 251 -21.97 -12.94 11.94
CA THR A 251 -22.22 -11.51 12.07
C THR A 251 -22.41 -10.88 10.71
N ILE A 252 -23.44 -10.05 10.55
CA ILE A 252 -23.74 -9.37 9.30
C ILE A 252 -23.71 -7.86 9.54
N PHE A 253 -22.79 -7.19 8.87
CA PHE A 253 -22.78 -5.73 8.75
C PHE A 253 -23.58 -5.34 7.51
N GLU A 254 -24.82 -4.93 7.72
CA GLU A 254 -25.69 -4.47 6.65
C GLU A 254 -25.27 -3.10 6.11
N ARG A 255 -25.54 -2.86 4.82
CA ARG A 255 -25.22 -1.58 4.18
C ARG A 255 -26.11 -0.48 4.76
N SER A 256 -25.50 0.58 5.29
CA SER A 256 -26.23 1.76 5.76
C SER A 256 -26.68 2.65 4.61
N LEU A 257 -26.01 2.59 3.45
CA LEU A 257 -26.31 3.41 2.28
C LEU A 257 -26.25 2.60 0.97
N LYS A 258 -26.99 3.04 -0.04
CA LYS A 258 -26.97 2.46 -1.39
C LYS A 258 -26.39 3.46 -2.40
N TYR A 259 -25.10 3.72 -2.29
CA TYR A 259 -24.36 4.54 -3.26
C TYR A 259 -23.05 3.84 -3.60
N ILE A 260 -22.47 4.13 -4.76
CA ILE A 260 -21.13 3.65 -5.08
C ILE A 260 -20.23 4.88 -5.16
N PRO A 261 -19.12 4.92 -4.38
CA PRO A 261 -18.14 5.97 -4.48
C PRO A 261 -17.71 6.24 -5.93
N GLU A 262 -17.44 7.49 -6.26
CA GLU A 262 -16.85 7.82 -7.55
C GLU A 262 -15.46 7.21 -7.67
N ARG A 263 -15.08 6.83 -8.90
CA ARG A 263 -13.76 6.28 -9.15
C ARG A 263 -12.70 7.34 -8.80
N PRO A 264 -11.60 6.96 -8.11
CA PRO A 264 -10.43 7.82 -7.98
C PRO A 264 -9.95 8.26 -9.36
N VAL A 265 -9.53 9.52 -9.46
CA VAL A 265 -8.95 10.08 -10.69
C VAL A 265 -7.44 10.13 -10.49
N GLU A 266 -6.71 9.75 -11.55
CA GLU A 266 -5.26 9.83 -11.57
C GLU A 266 -4.80 11.28 -11.50
N VAL A 267 -3.90 11.54 -10.57
CA VAL A 267 -3.30 12.87 -10.38
C VAL A 267 -1.89 12.85 -10.92
N LYS A 268 -1.45 14.01 -11.42
CA LYS A 268 -0.07 14.19 -11.86
C LYS A 268 0.80 14.57 -10.65
N PRO A 269 2.09 14.22 -10.66
CA PRO A 269 3.04 14.68 -9.65
C PRO A 269 3.06 16.21 -9.57
N HIS A 270 3.12 16.73 -8.35
CA HIS A 270 3.19 18.17 -8.12
C HIS A 270 4.66 18.63 -8.09
N PRO A 271 5.07 19.71 -8.78
CA PRO A 271 6.46 20.15 -8.91
C PRO A 271 7.24 20.24 -7.59
N LYS A 272 6.60 20.72 -6.51
CA LYS A 272 7.25 20.84 -5.18
C LYS A 272 7.73 19.52 -4.57
N GLY A 273 7.14 18.39 -4.99
CA GLY A 273 7.42 17.07 -4.43
C GLY A 273 8.38 16.21 -5.24
N VAL A 274 8.77 16.68 -6.43
CA VAL A 274 9.45 15.86 -7.43
C VAL A 274 10.96 15.83 -7.19
N THR A 275 11.55 14.65 -7.30
CA THR A 275 13.00 14.45 -7.24
C THR A 275 13.63 14.48 -8.65
N VAL A 276 14.96 14.62 -8.71
CA VAL A 276 15.71 14.64 -9.99
C VAL A 276 15.54 13.31 -10.74
N ASP A 277 15.62 12.19 -10.04
CA ASP A 277 15.44 10.86 -10.61
C ASP A 277 14.02 10.64 -11.16
N GLU A 278 13.00 11.06 -10.41
CA GLU A 278 11.61 11.01 -10.87
C GLU A 278 11.40 11.84 -12.14
N LEU A 279 11.97 13.05 -12.19
CA LEU A 279 11.90 13.91 -13.38
C LEU A 279 12.54 13.23 -14.60
N LEU A 280 13.75 12.68 -14.44
CA LEU A 280 14.44 11.95 -15.51
C LEU A 280 13.69 10.70 -15.94
N THR A 281 13.12 9.96 -14.99
CA THR A 281 12.32 8.77 -15.26
C THR A 281 11.08 9.14 -16.07
N LEU A 282 10.33 10.18 -15.66
CA LEU A 282 9.20 10.69 -16.43
C LEU A 282 9.62 11.17 -17.83
N ALA A 283 10.78 11.83 -17.94
CA ALA A 283 11.29 12.33 -19.21
C ALA A 283 11.66 11.22 -20.20
N LYS A 284 12.04 10.02 -19.72
CA LYS A 284 12.29 8.85 -20.58
C LYS A 284 11.01 8.27 -21.19
N TYR A 285 9.91 8.28 -20.44
CA TYR A 285 8.64 7.64 -20.83
C TYR A 285 7.59 8.60 -21.40
N THR A 286 7.83 9.91 -21.36
CA THR A 286 6.90 10.91 -21.91
C THR A 286 6.76 10.80 -23.44
N GLU A 287 5.57 11.16 -23.93
CA GLU A 287 5.29 11.34 -25.36
C GLU A 287 5.68 12.73 -25.87
N ALA A 288 5.96 13.68 -24.96
CA ALA A 288 6.33 15.03 -25.31
C ALA A 288 7.68 15.09 -26.05
N ARG A 289 7.75 15.93 -27.08
CA ARG A 289 8.98 16.12 -27.90
C ARG A 289 9.86 17.27 -27.45
N LYS A 290 9.36 18.11 -26.53
CA LYS A 290 10.03 19.31 -26.03
C LYS A 290 9.92 19.36 -24.51
N VAL A 291 10.99 19.78 -23.83
CA VAL A 291 11.02 19.95 -22.36
C VAL A 291 9.88 20.86 -21.89
N GLY A 292 9.61 21.98 -22.59
CA GLY A 292 8.49 22.85 -22.20
C GLY A 292 7.13 22.15 -22.24
N SER A 293 6.87 21.32 -23.25
CA SER A 293 5.63 20.52 -23.33
C SER A 293 5.59 19.40 -22.30
N PHE A 294 6.73 18.76 -22.04
CA PHE A 294 6.88 17.75 -21.00
C PHE A 294 6.52 18.33 -19.62
N LEU A 295 7.08 19.48 -19.26
CA LEU A 295 6.80 20.13 -17.99
C LEU A 295 5.31 20.47 -17.82
N LYS A 296 4.62 20.88 -18.89
CA LYS A 296 3.18 21.18 -18.88
C LYS A 296 2.30 19.92 -18.82
N ASN A 297 2.73 18.85 -19.48
CA ASN A 297 1.93 17.64 -19.65
C ASN A 297 2.09 16.65 -18.51
N GLU A 298 3.26 16.54 -17.88
CA GLU A 298 3.53 15.50 -16.87
C GLU A 298 3.32 15.97 -15.43
N PHE A 299 3.32 17.27 -15.17
CA PHE A 299 3.20 17.82 -13.82
C PHE A 299 1.89 18.57 -13.59
N ASP A 300 1.37 18.51 -12.37
CA ASP A 300 0.19 19.29 -11.97
C ASP A 300 0.56 20.77 -11.82
N ARG A 301 -0.40 21.67 -12.09
CA ARG A 301 -0.26 23.13 -11.95
C ARG A 301 0.89 23.78 -12.74
N MET A 302 1.44 23.10 -13.74
CA MET A 302 2.42 23.67 -14.67
C MET A 302 1.74 24.34 -15.85
N GLY A 303 1.78 25.68 -15.88
CA GLY A 303 1.26 26.50 -16.98
C GLY A 303 2.36 27.11 -17.85
N ASP A 304 1.97 27.78 -18.93
CA ASP A 304 2.92 28.41 -19.86
C ASP A 304 3.81 29.45 -19.17
N LYS A 305 3.24 30.26 -18.26
CA LYS A 305 3.99 31.23 -17.46
C LYS A 305 5.08 30.58 -16.60
N SER A 306 4.76 29.47 -15.94
CA SER A 306 5.71 28.74 -15.09
C SER A 306 6.84 28.14 -15.93
N VAL A 307 6.52 27.61 -17.12
CA VAL A 307 7.51 27.09 -18.06
C VAL A 307 8.41 28.21 -18.59
N GLU A 308 7.86 29.38 -18.92
CA GLU A 308 8.64 30.55 -19.36
C GLU A 308 9.58 31.08 -18.27
N GLU A 309 9.15 31.09 -17.00
CA GLU A 309 10.00 31.49 -15.88
C GLU A 309 11.17 30.53 -15.67
N ILE A 310 10.94 29.22 -15.83
CA ILE A 310 12.00 28.21 -15.79
C ILE A 310 12.94 28.41 -16.98
N ALA A 311 12.40 28.57 -18.19
CA ALA A 311 13.17 28.74 -19.42
C ALA A 311 14.15 29.92 -19.36
N LYS A 312 13.82 31.00 -18.64
CA LYS A 312 14.68 32.18 -18.46
C LYS A 312 15.85 31.96 -17.51
N LYS A 313 15.80 30.94 -16.65
CA LYS A 313 16.75 30.73 -15.53
C LYS A 313 17.58 29.46 -15.65
N ILE A 314 17.34 28.65 -16.67
CA ILE A 314 18.10 27.42 -16.96
C ILE A 314 19.18 27.69 -18.01
N SER A 315 20.20 26.84 -18.03
CA SER A 315 21.35 26.94 -18.93
C SER A 315 21.12 26.36 -20.34
N PHE A 316 19.99 25.65 -20.57
CA PHE A 316 19.72 24.91 -21.81
C PHE A 316 18.37 25.28 -22.45
N ASP A 317 18.19 24.91 -23.73
CA ASP A 317 16.95 25.20 -24.48
C ASP A 317 15.80 24.26 -24.11
N VAL A 318 14.65 24.83 -23.73
CA VAL A 318 13.40 24.09 -23.43
C VAL A 318 12.79 23.38 -24.64
N ASN A 319 13.25 23.65 -25.86
CA ASN A 319 12.88 22.90 -27.06
C ASN A 319 13.66 21.59 -27.22
N LYS A 320 14.65 21.33 -26.37
CA LYS A 320 15.37 20.05 -26.33
C LYS A 320 14.41 18.88 -26.10
N ASP A 321 14.78 17.71 -26.59
CA ASP A 321 14.07 16.46 -26.34
C ASP A 321 14.17 16.10 -24.84
N PRO A 322 13.05 15.92 -24.12
CA PRO A 322 13.06 15.53 -22.70
C PRO A 322 13.90 14.29 -22.41
N ARG A 323 13.94 13.33 -23.35
CA ARG A 323 14.65 12.05 -23.18
C ARG A 323 16.17 12.20 -23.14
N LYS A 324 16.68 13.38 -23.53
CA LYS A 324 18.10 13.73 -23.54
C LYS A 324 18.49 14.65 -22.38
N LEU A 325 17.62 14.86 -21.41
CA LEU A 325 17.95 15.62 -20.20
C LEU A 325 19.06 14.92 -19.42
N THR A 326 20.06 15.69 -19.01
CA THR A 326 21.11 15.20 -18.10
C THR A 326 20.70 15.38 -16.64
N TRP A 327 21.50 14.81 -15.74
CA TRP A 327 21.27 14.95 -14.30
C TRP A 327 21.41 16.41 -13.86
N GLU A 328 22.43 17.11 -14.34
CA GLU A 328 22.72 18.52 -14.01
C GLU A 328 21.60 19.45 -14.52
N GLU A 329 21.14 19.24 -15.75
CA GLU A 329 20.00 19.98 -16.32
C GLU A 329 18.72 19.76 -15.51
N SER A 330 18.53 18.55 -15.00
CA SER A 330 17.37 18.20 -14.17
C SER A 330 17.48 18.80 -12.75
N GLU A 331 18.68 18.84 -12.17
CA GLU A 331 18.94 19.55 -10.91
C GLU A 331 18.64 21.05 -11.03
N GLU A 332 18.99 21.67 -12.16
CA GLU A 332 18.62 23.05 -12.42
C GLU A 332 17.10 23.25 -12.40
N ILE A 333 16.32 22.36 -13.05
CA ILE A 333 14.86 22.42 -13.03
C ILE A 333 14.31 22.27 -11.61
N ILE A 334 14.77 21.26 -10.85
CA ILE A 334 14.28 21.01 -9.48
C ILE A 334 14.62 22.16 -8.54
N LYS A 335 15.79 22.79 -8.71
CA LYS A 335 16.13 24.00 -7.95
C LYS A 335 15.11 25.12 -8.23
N ARG A 336 14.69 25.30 -9.48
CA ARG A 336 13.63 26.27 -9.81
C ARG A 336 12.29 25.88 -9.23
N PHE A 337 11.93 24.60 -9.22
CA PHE A 337 10.69 24.16 -8.57
C PHE A 337 10.62 24.54 -7.09
N LYS A 338 11.75 24.51 -6.37
CA LYS A 338 11.80 24.91 -4.96
C LYS A 338 11.73 26.42 -4.75
N GLU A 339 12.23 27.21 -5.70
CA GLU A 339 12.19 28.68 -5.67
C GLU A 339 10.83 29.26 -6.08
N MET A 340 9.98 28.47 -6.76
CA MET A 340 8.72 28.93 -7.34
C MET A 340 7.50 28.68 -6.44
N ASP A 341 6.58 29.64 -6.45
CA ASP A 341 5.29 29.54 -5.77
C ASP A 341 4.25 28.86 -6.67
N PHE A 342 4.14 27.54 -6.53
CA PHE A 342 3.06 26.77 -7.14
C PHE A 342 1.75 26.87 -6.36
N ILE A 343 0.65 26.94 -7.11
CA ILE A 343 -0.72 26.74 -6.61
C ILE A 343 -0.81 25.34 -6.00
N ALA A 344 -1.62 25.16 -4.96
CA ALA A 344 -1.88 23.84 -4.39
C ALA A 344 -2.30 22.81 -5.47
N PRO A 345 -1.82 21.55 -5.36
CA PRO A 345 -2.26 20.45 -6.21
C PRO A 345 -3.78 20.33 -6.23
N ARG A 346 -4.30 19.77 -7.32
CA ARG A 346 -5.72 19.50 -7.42
C ARG A 346 -6.15 18.49 -6.36
N THR A 347 -7.31 18.75 -5.77
CA THR A 347 -7.88 17.97 -4.67
C THR A 347 -9.03 17.08 -5.14
N ASP A 348 -9.36 17.18 -6.43
CA ASP A 348 -10.37 16.40 -7.14
C ASP A 348 -9.97 14.94 -7.36
N GLY A 349 -8.71 14.57 -7.09
CA GLY A 349 -8.29 13.17 -7.01
C GLY A 349 -8.73 12.48 -5.73
N LEU A 350 -9.03 13.24 -4.66
CA LEU A 350 -9.40 12.69 -3.36
C LEU A 350 -10.88 12.29 -3.33
N ARG A 351 -11.16 11.14 -2.72
CA ARG A 351 -12.48 10.53 -2.58
C ARG A 351 -12.79 10.33 -1.11
N ALA A 352 -13.20 11.41 -0.46
CA ALA A 352 -13.71 11.41 0.90
C ALA A 352 -14.94 10.49 1.07
N ILE A 353 -15.16 9.98 2.29
CA ILE A 353 -16.38 9.23 2.63
C ILE A 353 -17.57 10.22 2.70
N GLY A 354 -17.36 11.35 3.39
CA GLY A 354 -18.31 12.43 3.60
C GLY A 354 -18.98 12.39 4.98
N GLU A 355 -19.17 13.56 5.58
CA GLU A 355 -19.70 13.76 6.94
C GLU A 355 -20.98 12.96 7.24
N GLU A 356 -21.97 13.06 6.34
CA GLU A 356 -23.28 12.41 6.50
C GLU A 356 -23.19 10.89 6.38
N ARG A 357 -22.24 10.39 5.59
CA ARG A 357 -22.05 8.94 5.37
C ARG A 357 -21.32 8.30 6.55
N ILE A 358 -20.33 8.99 7.10
CA ILE A 358 -19.65 8.62 8.35
C ILE A 358 -20.65 8.64 9.51
N ARG A 359 -21.50 9.67 9.59
CA ARG A 359 -22.54 9.78 10.63
C ARG A 359 -23.43 8.54 10.64
N LYS A 360 -24.03 8.20 9.49
CA LYS A 360 -24.95 7.05 9.36
C LYS A 360 -24.29 5.71 9.65
N SER A 361 -23.03 5.51 9.26
CA SER A 361 -22.34 4.24 9.53
C SER A 361 -22.05 4.06 11.02
N LEU A 362 -21.62 5.12 11.71
CA LEU A 362 -21.40 5.11 13.15
C LEU A 362 -22.71 4.97 13.93
N GLU A 363 -23.79 5.63 13.52
CA GLU A 363 -25.13 5.43 14.12
C GLU A 363 -25.60 3.97 14.02
N SER A 364 -25.40 3.34 12.86
CA SER A 364 -25.83 1.96 12.62
C SER A 364 -24.98 0.92 13.36
N ILE A 365 -23.67 1.13 13.49
CA ILE A 365 -22.73 0.10 13.98
C ILE A 365 -22.28 0.37 15.42
N VAL A 366 -22.01 1.63 15.76
CA VAL A 366 -21.53 2.05 17.09
C VAL A 366 -22.69 2.42 18.00
N GLN A 367 -23.83 2.85 17.45
CA GLN A 367 -25.03 3.22 18.22
C GLN A 367 -24.74 4.19 19.40
N PRO A 368 -24.13 5.37 19.13
CA PRO A 368 -23.88 6.37 20.16
C PRO A 368 -25.14 7.19 20.48
N GLU A 369 -25.11 7.90 21.61
CA GLU A 369 -26.14 8.89 21.97
C GLU A 369 -25.91 10.24 21.30
N PHE A 370 -24.64 10.58 21.07
CA PHE A 370 -24.22 11.81 20.41
C PHE A 370 -23.19 11.51 19.32
N ILE A 371 -23.31 12.19 18.19
CA ILE A 371 -22.35 12.10 17.10
C ILE A 371 -22.11 13.46 16.43
N SER A 372 -20.84 13.78 16.19
CA SER A 372 -20.43 14.93 15.38
C SER A 372 -19.40 14.49 14.37
N THR A 373 -19.56 14.90 13.11
CA THR A 373 -18.69 14.53 12.00
C THR A 373 -18.21 15.79 11.28
N VAL A 374 -16.97 15.77 10.78
CA VAL A 374 -16.37 16.88 10.03
C VAL A 374 -15.44 16.36 8.94
N THR A 375 -15.60 16.87 7.73
CA THR A 375 -14.71 16.65 6.60
C THR A 375 -13.98 17.96 6.33
N ARG A 376 -12.69 18.02 6.66
CA ARG A 376 -11.89 19.24 6.49
C ARG A 376 -11.69 19.54 5.01
N LYS A 377 -11.42 20.81 4.68
CA LYS A 377 -10.92 21.17 3.35
C LYS A 377 -9.56 20.48 3.11
N PRO A 378 -9.29 19.97 1.90
CA PRO A 378 -8.00 19.38 1.58
C PRO A 378 -6.84 20.36 1.78
N GLN A 379 -5.67 19.83 2.12
CA GLN A 379 -4.41 20.54 2.34
C GLN A 379 -3.28 19.81 1.61
N VAL A 380 -2.06 20.35 1.69
CA VAL A 380 -0.88 19.85 0.96
C VAL A 380 0.27 19.74 1.94
N TYR A 381 0.99 18.63 1.93
CA TYR A 381 2.20 18.48 2.75
C TYR A 381 3.48 18.54 1.90
N SER A 382 4.64 18.50 2.56
CA SER A 382 5.97 18.77 1.98
C SER A 382 6.29 18.01 0.68
N GLY A 383 5.73 16.82 0.49
CA GLY A 383 5.89 16.04 -0.75
C GLY A 383 5.03 16.51 -1.92
N GLY A 384 4.32 17.64 -1.84
CA GLY A 384 3.44 18.12 -2.90
C GLY A 384 2.16 17.29 -3.08
N TYR A 385 1.87 16.39 -2.14
CA TYR A 385 0.68 15.54 -2.18
C TYR A 385 -0.49 16.22 -1.48
N ALA A 386 -1.64 16.24 -2.17
CA ALA A 386 -2.90 16.65 -1.57
C ALA A 386 -3.37 15.59 -0.57
N PHE A 387 -3.77 16.03 0.62
CA PHE A 387 -4.39 15.18 1.62
C PHE A 387 -5.65 15.81 2.20
N GLN A 388 -6.54 14.99 2.73
CA GLN A 388 -7.76 15.44 3.39
C GLN A 388 -8.00 14.60 4.64
N VAL A 389 -8.57 15.20 5.69
CA VAL A 389 -8.84 14.53 6.96
C VAL A 389 -10.33 14.58 7.26
N GLU A 390 -10.89 13.43 7.57
CA GLU A 390 -12.26 13.28 8.07
C GLU A 390 -12.21 12.81 9.52
N VAL A 391 -12.98 13.46 10.38
CA VAL A 391 -13.03 13.16 11.81
C VAL A 391 -14.48 12.96 12.23
N ALA A 392 -14.72 11.99 13.09
CA ALA A 392 -15.98 11.90 13.81
C ALA A 392 -15.74 11.58 15.29
N VAL A 393 -16.60 12.14 16.13
CA VAL A 393 -16.65 11.89 17.57
C VAL A 393 -18.02 11.33 17.89
N ALA A 394 -18.04 10.15 18.50
CA ALA A 394 -19.24 9.46 18.94
C ALA A 394 -19.16 9.24 20.47
N TYR A 395 -20.19 9.61 21.21
CA TYR A 395 -20.23 9.60 22.67
C TYR A 395 -21.50 8.94 23.21
N GLY A 396 -21.38 8.22 24.32
CA GLY A 396 -22.49 7.55 25.00
C GLY A 396 -22.95 6.27 24.30
N GLY A 397 -24.00 5.62 24.82
CA GLY A 397 -24.52 4.37 24.28
C GLY A 397 -23.46 3.28 24.16
N ASN A 398 -23.31 2.73 22.95
CA ASN A 398 -22.34 1.67 22.64
C ASN A 398 -20.99 2.20 22.12
N ALA A 399 -20.73 3.51 22.24
CA ALA A 399 -19.44 4.11 21.93
C ALA A 399 -18.33 3.69 22.91
N GLY A 400 -17.10 3.77 22.43
CA GLY A 400 -15.93 3.24 23.11
C GLY A 400 -15.83 1.72 22.99
N ARG A 401 -14.64 1.21 23.30
CA ARG A 401 -14.38 -0.22 23.37
C ARG A 401 -14.87 -0.77 24.70
N MET A 402 -15.41 -1.98 24.68
CA MET A 402 -15.78 -2.69 25.89
C MET A 402 -14.52 -3.30 26.51
N ALA A 403 -14.27 -3.00 27.77
CA ALA A 403 -13.24 -3.64 28.57
C ALA A 403 -13.89 -4.19 29.84
N VAL A 404 -13.55 -5.43 30.18
CA VAL A 404 -13.94 -6.02 31.47
C VAL A 404 -12.82 -5.74 32.46
N GLN A 405 -13.14 -5.10 33.57
CA GLN A 405 -12.20 -4.85 34.66
C GLN A 405 -11.94 -6.11 35.49
N GLU A 406 -10.90 -6.09 36.32
CA GLU A 406 -10.52 -7.22 37.18
C GLU A 406 -11.63 -7.61 38.19
N ASP A 407 -12.49 -6.65 38.54
CA ASP A 407 -13.67 -6.85 39.39
C ASP A 407 -14.90 -7.39 38.64
N GLY A 408 -14.77 -7.63 37.33
CA GLY A 408 -15.85 -8.09 36.45
C GLY A 408 -16.77 -6.99 35.94
N ALA A 409 -16.53 -5.71 36.28
CA ALA A 409 -17.33 -4.60 35.77
C ALA A 409 -17.02 -4.31 34.30
N GLU A 410 -18.07 -4.22 33.47
CA GLU A 410 -17.94 -3.77 32.09
C GLU A 410 -17.81 -2.24 32.05
N VAL A 411 -16.65 -1.76 31.60
CA VAL A 411 -16.40 -0.33 31.43
C VAL A 411 -16.06 -0.03 29.99
N ARG A 412 -16.67 1.03 29.47
CA ARG A 412 -16.38 1.55 28.14
C ARG A 412 -15.16 2.45 28.22
N LYS A 413 -14.11 2.06 27.50
CA LYS A 413 -12.90 2.85 27.36
C LYS A 413 -12.90 3.59 26.03
N MET A 414 -12.17 4.69 25.98
CA MET A 414 -12.00 5.44 24.73
C MET A 414 -11.43 4.55 23.62
N GLU A 415 -12.03 4.64 22.45
CA GLU A 415 -11.67 3.90 21.26
C GLU A 415 -11.20 4.87 20.17
N VAL A 416 -10.00 4.64 19.64
CA VAL A 416 -9.47 5.41 18.52
C VAL A 416 -9.47 4.53 17.26
N MET A 417 -10.36 4.85 16.32
CA MET A 417 -10.43 4.21 15.02
C MET A 417 -9.67 5.03 13.98
N ARG A 418 -8.56 4.47 13.51
CA ARG A 418 -7.67 5.11 12.52
C ARG A 418 -7.87 4.49 11.16
N PHE A 419 -7.89 5.32 10.12
CA PHE A 419 -8.03 4.89 8.74
C PHE A 419 -7.08 5.66 7.84
N ALA A 420 -6.57 4.98 6.82
CA ALA A 420 -5.87 5.57 5.69
C ALA A 420 -6.58 5.14 4.41
N ASN A 421 -7.03 6.08 3.59
CA ASN A 421 -7.78 5.80 2.37
C ASN A 421 -8.95 4.82 2.58
N ARG A 422 -9.68 4.96 3.69
CA ARG A 422 -10.77 4.06 4.15
C ARG A 422 -10.33 2.67 4.61
N ALA A 423 -9.05 2.32 4.53
CA ALA A 423 -8.51 1.08 5.09
C ALA A 423 -8.29 1.24 6.61
N PRO A 424 -8.84 0.35 7.45
CA PRO A 424 -8.61 0.39 8.90
C PRO A 424 -7.15 0.11 9.28
N LEU A 425 -6.62 0.88 10.23
CA LEU A 425 -5.30 0.68 10.82
C LEU A 425 -5.44 0.14 12.25
N LEU A 426 -5.26 -1.17 12.43
CA LEU A 426 -5.41 -1.83 13.74
C LEU A 426 -4.09 -1.92 14.52
N PHE A 427 -2.98 -2.07 13.80
CA PHE A 427 -1.66 -2.29 14.40
C PHE A 427 -0.89 -0.98 14.61
N ASP A 428 0.16 -1.06 15.43
CA ASP A 428 1.15 0.01 15.61
C ASP A 428 0.53 1.37 16.00
N GLY A 429 -0.49 1.32 16.87
CA GLY A 429 -1.25 2.51 17.29
C GLY A 429 -0.45 3.50 18.12
N GLY A 430 0.52 3.03 18.91
CA GLY A 430 1.25 3.86 19.87
C GLY A 430 2.18 4.92 19.25
N SER A 431 2.73 4.67 18.06
CA SER A 431 3.60 5.60 17.33
C SER A 431 2.86 6.36 16.23
N CYS A 432 1.57 6.10 16.02
CA CYS A 432 0.81 6.72 14.95
C CYS A 432 0.56 8.21 15.24
N ALA A 433 0.85 9.07 14.26
CA ALA A 433 0.63 10.51 14.34
C ALA A 433 -0.83 10.87 14.71
N THR A 434 -1.81 10.10 14.22
CA THR A 434 -3.22 10.29 14.57
C THR A 434 -3.50 10.05 16.05
N THR A 435 -2.94 8.97 16.62
CA THR A 435 -3.07 8.68 18.06
C THR A 435 -2.41 9.78 18.86
N LYS A 436 -1.20 10.20 18.49
CA LYS A 436 -0.47 11.28 19.17
C LYS A 436 -1.20 12.61 19.11
N ALA A 437 -1.86 12.93 18.00
CA ALA A 437 -2.67 14.12 17.85
C ALA A 437 -3.93 14.10 18.74
N ILE A 438 -4.49 12.92 19.01
CA ILE A 438 -5.64 12.74 19.90
C ILE A 438 -5.21 12.81 21.38
N GLU A 439 -4.08 12.17 21.71
CA GLU A 439 -3.48 12.17 23.05
C GLU A 439 -3.02 13.57 23.49
N SER A 440 -2.62 14.44 22.57
CA SER A 440 -2.13 15.79 22.88
C SER A 440 -3.24 16.82 23.16
N LEU A 441 -4.52 16.45 22.94
CA LEU A 441 -5.64 17.34 23.21
C LEU A 441 -5.97 17.40 24.70
N ASP A 442 -6.29 18.60 25.20
CA ASP A 442 -6.80 18.79 26.56
C ASP A 442 -8.31 18.51 26.61
N TRP A 443 -8.66 17.22 26.72
CA TRP A 443 -10.04 16.73 26.73
C TRP A 443 -10.89 17.26 27.89
N LYS A 444 -10.27 17.72 28.99
CA LYS A 444 -10.98 18.33 30.12
C LYS A 444 -11.70 19.62 29.72
N ARG A 445 -11.14 20.38 28.77
CA ARG A 445 -11.78 21.60 28.22
C ARG A 445 -13.06 21.29 27.44
N TYR A 446 -13.20 20.05 26.97
CA TYR A 446 -14.36 19.58 26.21
C TYR A 446 -15.31 18.74 27.07
N GLY A 447 -15.18 18.80 28.40
CA GLY A 447 -16.08 18.13 29.35
C GLY A 447 -15.74 16.67 29.65
N ILE A 448 -14.64 16.13 29.10
CA ILE A 448 -14.21 14.74 29.33
C ILE A 448 -13.13 14.74 30.41
N LYS A 449 -13.51 14.31 31.62
CA LYS A 449 -12.63 14.35 32.80
C LYS A 449 -11.66 13.16 32.86
N ASP A 450 -12.13 11.98 32.47
CA ASP A 450 -11.37 10.73 32.45
C ASP A 450 -11.40 10.13 31.04
N MET A 451 -10.32 10.29 30.28
CA MET A 451 -10.23 9.74 28.93
C MET A 451 -10.23 8.22 28.90
N GLU A 452 -9.69 7.57 29.93
CA GLU A 452 -9.53 6.12 29.90
C GLU A 452 -10.87 5.42 30.09
N ASN A 453 -11.75 5.96 30.93
CA ASN A 453 -13.05 5.37 31.27
C ASN A 453 -14.23 6.20 30.76
N THR A 454 -14.16 6.65 29.51
CA THR A 454 -15.27 7.35 28.85
C THR A 454 -15.76 6.55 27.62
N PRO A 455 -17.09 6.42 27.43
CA PRO A 455 -17.69 5.84 26.22
C PRO A 455 -17.54 6.80 25.02
N LEU A 456 -16.32 6.90 24.50
CA LEU A 456 -15.94 7.80 23.42
C LEU A 456 -15.29 7.00 22.30
N THR A 457 -15.81 7.12 21.09
CA THR A 457 -15.16 6.64 19.87
C THR A 457 -14.72 7.85 19.04
N VAL A 458 -13.43 7.91 18.72
CA VAL A 458 -12.86 8.91 17.80
C VAL A 458 -12.46 8.22 16.50
N PHE A 459 -13.15 8.57 15.42
CA PHE A 459 -12.86 8.12 14.06
C PHE A 459 -11.99 9.17 13.37
N VAL A 460 -10.89 8.75 12.74
CA VAL A 460 -10.07 9.63 11.91
C VAL A 460 -9.66 8.89 10.64
N ASN A 461 -10.00 9.47 9.48
CA ASN A 461 -9.61 8.97 8.17
C ASN A 461 -8.71 9.99 7.46
N LEU A 462 -7.49 9.57 7.15
CA LEU A 462 -6.54 10.32 6.32
C LEU A 462 -6.67 9.85 4.87
N LEU A 463 -6.92 10.79 3.96
CA LEU A 463 -7.06 10.54 2.53
C LEU A 463 -5.89 11.18 1.81
N SER A 464 -5.21 10.44 0.95
CA SER A 464 -4.15 10.95 0.08
C SER A 464 -3.86 9.96 -1.05
N VAL A 465 -3.29 10.44 -2.15
CA VAL A 465 -2.71 9.57 -3.18
C VAL A 465 -1.39 8.92 -2.71
N HIS A 466 -0.79 9.49 -1.66
CA HIS A 466 0.39 8.96 -0.99
C HIS A 466 0.22 9.11 0.53
N ILE A 467 0.20 8.00 1.25
CA ILE A 467 0.14 7.98 2.72
C ILE A 467 1.58 7.80 3.22
N PRO A 468 2.12 8.74 4.02
CA PRO A 468 3.49 8.69 4.52
C PRO A 468 3.70 7.65 5.63
#